data_AF-A0AAW8LXY4-F1
#
_entry.id   AF-A0AAW8LXY4-F1
#
_cell.length_a   1.000
_cell.length_b   1.000
_cell.length_c   1.000
_cell.angle_alpha   90.00
_cell.angle_beta   90.00
_cell.angle_gamma   90.00
#
_symmetry.space_group_name_H-M   'P 1'
#
loop_
_entity.id
_entity.type
_entity.pdbx_description
1 polymer ?
#
loop_
_entity_poly.entity_id
_entity_poly.type
_entity_poly.pdbx_seq_one_letter_code
_entity_poly.pdbx_strand_id
1 'polypeptide(L)'
;MDEPFSAVDLLTRDTLNDELLRIWQATGKTILLVTHSVEEAVYLADRVMVMTARPGKLKSIHEVNLARPRGEETKLDPAYHSLVARLRRDLRTPGETRDGKPQ
;
A
#
# COMPACT_ATOMS: atom_id res chain seq x y z
N MET A 1 0.32 12.79 2.10
CA MET A 1 1.42 12.42 3.02
C MET A 1 2.41 11.64 2.20
N ASP A 2 3.68 12.05 2.19
CA ASP A 2 4.73 11.37 1.44
C ASP A 2 5.57 10.54 2.42
N GLU A 3 5.57 9.21 2.22
CA GLU A 3 6.24 8.21 3.05
C GLU A 3 6.15 8.43 4.57
N PRO A 4 4.94 8.56 5.16
CA PRO A 4 4.79 9.02 6.54
C PRO A 4 5.34 8.07 7.61
N PHE A 5 5.48 6.78 7.29
CA PHE A 5 5.90 5.74 8.26
C PHE A 5 7.16 4.97 7.82
N SER A 6 7.92 5.49 6.86
CA SER A 6 9.13 4.81 6.36
C SER A 6 10.24 4.73 7.41
N ALA A 7 10.34 5.74 8.29
CA ALA A 7 11.39 5.88 9.29
C ALA A 7 11.09 5.21 10.66
N VAL A 8 9.93 4.56 10.82
CA VAL A 8 9.53 3.90 12.07
C VAL A 8 9.67 2.38 11.99
N ASP A 9 9.86 1.75 13.14
CA ASP A 9 9.87 0.29 13.27
C ASP A 9 8.48 -0.32 12.99
N LEU A 10 8.46 -1.65 12.83
CA LEU A 10 7.27 -2.38 12.40
C LEU A 10 6.09 -2.26 13.39
N LEU A 11 6.34 -2.35 14.70
CA LEU A 11 5.27 -2.31 15.71
C LEU A 11 4.68 -0.91 15.81
N THR A 12 5.55 0.10 15.81
CA THR A 12 5.13 1.51 15.81
C THR A 12 4.36 1.86 14.53
N ARG A 13 4.80 1.36 13.37
CA ARG A 13 4.08 1.54 12.10
C ARG A 13 2.66 0.97 12.16
N ASP A 14 2.50 -0.24 12.67
CA ASP A 14 1.18 -0.87 12.79
C ASP A 14 0.24 -0.07 13.68
N THR A 15 0.75 0.41 14.82
CA THR A 15 0.00 1.29 15.73
C THR A 15 -0.44 2.59 15.03
N LEU A 16 0.47 3.23 14.28
CA LEU A 16 0.18 4.47 13.56
C LEU A 16 -0.81 4.27 12.42
N ASN A 17 -0.76 3.13 11.74
CA ASN A 17 -1.72 2.76 10.71
C ASN A 17 -3.13 2.63 11.30
N ASP A 18 -3.27 1.96 12.43
CA ASP A 18 -4.55 1.80 13.12
C ASP A 18 -5.09 3.15 13.60
N GLU A 19 -4.22 4.01 14.10
CA GLU A 19 -4.61 5.35 14.52
C GLU A 19 -5.05 6.24 13.36
N LEU A 20 -4.35 6.16 12.22
CA LEU A 20 -4.76 6.87 11.02
C LEU A 20 -6.15 6.42 10.57
N LEU A 21 -6.44 5.12 10.60
CA LEU A 21 -7.75 4.58 10.27
C LEU A 21 -8.83 5.07 11.24
N ARG A 22 -8.55 5.09 12.55
CA ARG A 22 -9.48 5.61 13.56
C ARG A 22 -9.80 7.08 13.33
N ILE A 23 -8.79 7.91 13.09
CA ILE A 23 -8.98 9.35 12.80
C ILE A 23 -9.76 9.53 11.51
N TRP A 24 -9.45 8.77 10.47
CA TRP A 24 -10.17 8.81 9.21
C TRP A 24 -11.65 8.45 9.39
N GLN A 25 -11.96 7.37 10.11
CA GLN A 25 -13.34 6.98 10.43
C GLN A 25 -14.10 8.07 11.20
N ALA A 26 -13.43 8.74 12.14
CA ALA A 26 -14.04 9.80 12.93
C ALA A 26 -14.25 11.11 12.16
N THR A 27 -13.40 11.40 11.16
CA THR A 27 -13.37 12.72 10.50
C THR A 27 -13.89 12.73 9.07
N GLY A 28 -13.94 11.58 8.39
CA GLY A 28 -14.35 11.46 6.99
C GLY A 28 -13.45 12.21 5.99
N LYS A 29 -12.25 12.63 6.40
CA LYS A 29 -11.36 13.42 5.55
C LYS A 29 -10.80 12.58 4.41
N THR A 30 -10.65 13.19 3.23
CA THR A 30 -9.91 12.56 2.14
C THR A 30 -8.41 12.56 2.46
N ILE A 31 -7.77 11.40 2.36
CA ILE A 31 -6.33 11.23 2.62
C ILE A 31 -5.68 10.70 1.34
N LEU A 32 -4.61 11.35 0.90
CA LEU A 32 -3.70 10.85 -0.13
C LEU A 32 -2.38 10.46 0.56
N LEU A 33 -1.96 9.21 0.42
CA LEU A 33 -0.75 8.68 1.01
C LEU A 33 0.12 8.03 -0.07
N VAL A 34 1.41 8.34 -0.04
CA VAL A 34 2.45 7.71 -0.88
C VAL A 34 3.28 6.82 0.02
N THR A 35 3.46 5.56 -0.39
CA THR A 35 4.25 4.56 0.35
C THR A 35 4.90 3.58 -0.62
N HIS A 36 6.03 3.02 -0.20
CA HIS A 36 6.68 1.87 -0.85
C HIS A 36 6.22 0.51 -0.28
N SER A 37 5.36 0.48 0.76
CA SER A 37 4.79 -0.75 1.30
C SER A 37 3.45 -1.07 0.65
N VAL A 38 3.37 -2.25 0.03
CA VAL A 38 2.11 -2.75 -0.54
C VAL A 38 1.09 -3.09 0.54
N GLU A 39 1.57 -3.63 1.66
CA GLU A 39 0.76 -4.01 2.81
C GLU A 39 0.07 -2.79 3.40
N GLU A 40 0.82 -1.71 3.61
CA GLU A 40 0.29 -0.43 4.07
C GLU A 40 -0.75 0.13 3.09
N ALA A 41 -0.43 0.13 1.78
CA ALA A 41 -1.35 0.63 0.75
C ALA A 41 -2.68 -0.13 0.75
N VAL A 42 -2.65 -1.46 0.81
CA VAL A 42 -3.86 -2.29 0.87
C VAL A 42 -4.60 -2.10 2.20
N TYR A 43 -3.87 -2.00 3.31
CA TYR A 43 -4.49 -1.87 4.63
C TYR A 43 -5.19 -0.53 4.83
N LEU A 44 -4.63 0.58 4.33
CA LEU A 44 -5.15 1.92 4.59
C LEU A 44 -6.15 2.41 3.53
N ALA A 45 -5.90 2.11 2.25
CA ALA A 45 -6.58 2.80 1.15
C ALA A 45 -7.86 2.09 0.68
N ASP A 46 -8.81 2.86 0.16
CA ASP A 46 -9.94 2.33 -0.64
C ASP A 46 -9.55 2.14 -2.11
N ARG A 47 -8.55 2.89 -2.57
CA ARG A 47 -8.00 2.83 -3.92
C ARG A 47 -6.48 2.93 -3.87
N VAL A 48 -5.79 2.03 -4.58
CA VAL A 48 -4.33 2.06 -4.71
C VAL A 48 -3.95 2.37 -6.15
N MET A 49 -3.14 3.40 -6.34
CA MET A 49 -2.61 3.81 -7.63
C MET A 49 -1.16 3.34 -7.74
N VAL A 50 -0.86 2.51 -8.74
CA VAL A 50 0.51 2.04 -8.99
C VAL A 50 1.16 2.98 -10.00
N MET A 51 2.37 3.43 -9.71
CA MET A 51 3.16 4.26 -10.62
C MET A 51 4.29 3.47 -11.27
N THR A 52 4.65 3.81 -12.52
CA THR A 52 5.86 3.31 -13.17
C THR A 52 7.11 3.94 -12.58
N ALA A 53 8.23 3.21 -12.56
CA ALA A 53 9.49 3.69 -11.97
C ALA A 53 10.01 4.97 -12.65
N ARG A 54 10.26 4.93 -13.96
CA ARG A 54 10.65 6.10 -14.78
C ARG A 54 10.21 5.95 -16.24
N PRO A 55 9.66 7.01 -16.85
CA PRO A 55 9.11 8.22 -16.23
C PRO A 55 7.90 7.87 -15.34
N GLY A 56 7.66 8.64 -14.28
CA GLY A 56 6.56 8.42 -13.32
C GLY A 56 5.19 8.65 -13.97
N LYS A 57 4.53 7.57 -14.39
CA LYS A 57 3.19 7.58 -14.96
C LYS A 57 2.29 6.66 -14.17
N LEU A 58 0.99 6.94 -14.18
CA LEU A 58 0.00 6.01 -13.65
C LEU A 58 0.03 4.72 -14.47
N LYS A 59 0.37 3.61 -13.82
CA LYS A 59 0.38 2.27 -14.41
C LYS A 59 -1.00 1.62 -14.33
N SER A 60 -1.60 1.67 -13.14
CA SER A 60 -2.87 1.00 -12.86
C SER A 60 -3.54 1.58 -11.61
N ILE A 61 -4.82 1.30 -11.46
CA ILE A 61 -5.61 1.63 -10.26
C ILE A 61 -6.27 0.33 -9.80
N HIS A 62 -6.14 0.03 -8.50
CA HIS A 62 -6.78 -1.10 -7.86
C HIS A 62 -7.80 -0.61 -6.84
N GLU A 63 -9.03 -1.10 -6.92
CA GLU A 63 -10.01 -0.95 -5.85
C GLU A 63 -9.73 -1.95 -4.73
N VAL A 64 -9.86 -1.49 -3.49
CA VAL A 64 -9.65 -2.26 -2.27
C VAL A 64 -10.99 -2.46 -1.58
N ASN A 65 -11.71 -3.50 -2.02
CA ASN A 65 -13.03 -3.87 -1.51
C ASN A 65 -12.94 -4.72 -0.23
N LEU A 66 -12.13 -4.28 0.72
CA LEU A 66 -12.04 -4.88 2.06
C LEU A 66 -13.06 -4.22 2.98
N ALA A 67 -13.72 -5.02 3.82
CA ALA A 67 -14.72 -4.53 4.76
C ALA A 67 -14.12 -3.50 5.73
N ARG A 68 -14.97 -2.56 6.18
CA ARG A 68 -14.67 -1.59 7.23
C ARG A 68 -15.50 -1.98 8.48
N PRO A 69 -15.01 -1.76 9.71
CA PRO A 69 -13.69 -1.23 10.05
C PRO A 69 -12.57 -2.22 9.73
N ARG A 70 -11.38 -1.69 9.41
CA ARG A 70 -10.18 -2.51 9.21
C ARG A 70 -9.41 -2.61 10.53
N GLY A 71 -8.77 -3.75 10.74
CA GLY A 71 -8.05 -4.09 11.97
C GLY A 71 -7.19 -5.33 11.77
N GLU A 72 -6.73 -5.93 12.87
CA GLU A 72 -5.90 -7.15 12.83
C GLU A 72 -6.55 -8.29 12.03
N GLU A 73 -7.86 -8.50 12.20
CA GLU A 73 -8.65 -9.48 11.43
C GLU A 73 -8.58 -9.26 9.91
N THR A 74 -8.46 -8.00 9.46
CA THR A 74 -8.30 -7.70 8.04
C THR A 74 -7.00 -8.26 7.49
N LYS A 75 -5.92 -8.27 8.28
CA LYS A 75 -4.63 -8.81 7.86
C LYS A 75 -4.64 -10.34 7.78
N LEU A 76 -5.60 -11.00 8.41
CA LEU A 76 -5.82 -12.45 8.38
C LEU A 76 -6.75 -12.89 7.23
N ASP A 77 -7.47 -11.95 6.61
CA ASP A 77 -8.42 -12.23 5.54
C ASP A 77 -7.69 -12.71 4.25
N PRO A 78 -8.07 -13.87 3.67
CA PRO A 78 -7.56 -14.30 2.37
C PRO A 78 -7.72 -13.27 1.24
N ALA A 79 -8.77 -12.43 1.29
CA ALA A 79 -8.99 -11.35 0.33
C ALA A 79 -7.89 -10.28 0.43
N TYR A 80 -7.46 -9.93 1.64
CA TYR A 80 -6.35 -9.01 1.87
C TYR A 80 -5.05 -9.56 1.27
N HIS A 81 -4.71 -10.83 1.55
CA HIS A 81 -3.52 -11.46 0.99
C HIS A 81 -3.56 -11.55 -0.54
N SER A 82 -4.75 -11.82 -1.10
CA SER A 82 -4.96 -11.87 -2.56
C SER A 82 -4.70 -10.50 -3.21
N LEU A 83 -5.18 -9.42 -2.58
CA LEU A 83 -4.92 -8.05 -3.04
C LEU A 83 -3.43 -7.70 -2.96
N VAL A 84 -2.77 -7.98 -1.84
CA VAL A 84 -1.33 -7.75 -1.67
C VAL A 84 -0.53 -8.50 -2.74
N ALA A 85 -0.85 -9.77 -2.99
CA ALA A 85 -0.19 -10.56 -4.03
C ALA A 85 -0.41 -9.96 -5.43
N ARG A 86 -1.63 -9.50 -5.73
CA ARG A 86 -1.97 -8.85 -7.00
C ARG A 86 -1.17 -7.56 -7.22
N LEU A 87 -1.14 -6.68 -6.23
CA LEU A 87 -0.40 -5.42 -6.30
C LEU A 87 1.11 -5.64 -6.38
N ARG A 88 1.67 -6.58 -5.62
CA ARG A 88 3.09 -6.95 -5.71
C ARG A 88 3.46 -7.46 -7.10
N ARG A 89 2.59 -8.25 -7.73
CA ARG A 89 2.79 -8.73 -9.11
C ARG A 89 2.74 -7.59 -10.11
N ASP A 90 1.82 -6.64 -9.91
CA ASP A 90 1.70 -5.48 -10.78
C ASP A 90 2.90 -4.52 -10.63
N LEU A 91 3.43 -4.33 -9.42
CA LEU A 91 4.66 -3.55 -9.22
C LEU A 91 5.89 -4.16 -9.91
N ARG A 92 5.93 -5.49 -10.07
CA ARG A 92 6.97 -6.16 -10.85
C ARG A 92 6.76 -5.86 -12.33
N THR A 93 7.63 -5.04 -12.90
CA THR A 93 7.67 -4.79 -14.35
C THR A 93 8.22 -6.02 -15.06
N PRO A 94 7.50 -6.66 -16.00
CA PRO A 94 8.12 -7.61 -16.93
C PRO A 94 8.98 -6.78 -17.90
N GLY A 95 10.31 -6.79 -17.73
CA GLY A 95 11.22 -6.11 -18.65
C GLY A 95 12.42 -5.38 -18.05
N GLU A 96 12.56 -5.28 -16.72
CA GLU A 96 13.84 -4.90 -16.11
C GLU A 96 14.80 -6.09 -16.15
N THR A 97 15.28 -6.39 -17.37
CA THR A 97 16.53 -7.11 -17.57
C THR A 97 17.57 -6.39 -16.72
N ARG A 98 18.27 -7.13 -15.86
CA ARG A 98 19.41 -6.64 -15.08
C ARG A 98 20.43 -6.05 -16.06
N ASP A 99 20.37 -4.74 -16.25
CA ASP A 99 21.35 -4.03 -17.04
C ASP A 99 22.69 -4.01 -16.27
N GLY A 100 23.77 -4.16 -17.02
CA GLY A 100 25.04 -4.72 -16.58
C GLY A 100 25.68 -4.12 -15.33
N LYS A 101 26.14 -5.01 -14.43
CA LYS A 101 27.40 -4.82 -13.72
C LYS A 101 28.28 -6.06 -13.94
N PRO A 102 29.48 -5.93 -14.56
CA PRO A 102 30.47 -6.99 -14.48
C PRO A 102 31.00 -7.10 -13.04
N GLN A 103 31.39 -8.32 -12.68
CA GLN A 103 32.08 -8.64 -11.42
C GLN A 103 33.39 -7.89 -11.30
#